data_AF-A0A419N9K9-F1
#
_entry.id   AF-A0A419N9K9-F1
#
_cell.length_a   1.000
_cell.length_b   1.000
_cell.length_c   1.000
_cell.angle_alpha   90.00
_cell.angle_beta   90.00
_cell.angle_gamma   90.00
#
_symmetry.space_group_name_H-M   'P 1'
#
loop_
_entity.id
_entity.type
_entity.pdbx_description
1 polymer ?
#
loop_
_entity_poly.entity_id
_entity_poly.type
_entity_poly.pdbx_seq_one_letter_code
_entity_poly.pdbx_strand_id
1 'polypeptide(L)' 'MSHEITIQQAANRADQANVTLLMLRKVIDDMDTCDIETAVVIACDLVGSVAAWLIEEQAQREKAHA' A
#
# COMPACT_ATOMS: atom_id res chain seq x y z
N MET A 1 4.58 -8.48 18.11
CA MET A 1 5.23 -7.42 17.31
C MET A 1 4.24 -6.27 17.30
N SER A 2 4.69 -5.08 17.67
CA SER A 2 3.83 -3.88 17.59
C SER A 2 3.72 -3.51 16.13
N HIS A 3 2.51 -3.20 15.65
CA HIS A 3 2.34 -2.67 14.31
C HIS A 3 3.22 -1.42 14.14
N GLU A 4 3.98 -1.36 13.06
CA GLU A 4 4.82 -0.20 12.72
C GLU A 4 3.98 1.02 12.34
N ILE A 5 2.75 0.79 11.89
CA ILE A 5 1.78 1.83 11.53
C ILE A 5 0.42 1.55 12.18
N THR A 6 -0.38 2.59 12.38
CA THR A 6 -1.77 2.49 12.84
C THR A 6 -2.71 2.06 11.70
N ILE A 7 -3.90 1.56 12.05
CA ILE A 7 -4.96 1.27 11.06
C ILE A 7 -5.32 2.49 10.21
N GLN A 8 -5.32 3.70 10.79
CA GLN A 8 -5.58 4.92 10.05
C GLN A 8 -4.49 5.22 9.03
N GLN A 9 -3.23 5.01 9.40
CA GLN A 9 -2.10 5.15 8.47
C GLN A 9 -2.15 4.09 7.36
N ALA A 10 -2.51 2.84 7.69
CA ALA A 10 -2.71 1.80 6.69
C ALA A 10 -3.83 2.15 5.69
N ALA A 11 -4.98 2.63 6.20
CA ALA A 11 -6.09 3.10 5.36
C ALA A 11 -5.67 4.26 4.44
N ASN A 12 -4.96 5.26 4.99
CA ASN A 12 -4.47 6.39 4.20
C ASN A 12 -3.47 5.95 3.11
N ARG A 13 -2.59 4.99 3.39
CA ARG A 13 -1.65 4.46 2.39
C ARG A 13 -2.36 3.67 1.30
N ALA A 14 -3.39 2.91 1.64
CA ALA A 14 -4.22 2.21 0.66
C ALA A 14 -4.94 3.19 -0.28
N ASP A 15 -5.48 4.28 0.26
CA ASP A 15 -6.10 5.36 -0.54
C ASP A 15 -5.07 6.05 -1.46
N GLN A 16 -3.89 6.39 -0.93
CA GLN A 16 -2.81 6.97 -1.74
C GLN A 16 -2.34 6.05 -2.87
N ALA A 17 -2.27 4.74 -2.63
CA ALA A 17 -1.94 3.77 -3.67
C ALA A 17 -3.01 3.75 -4.77
N ASN A 18 -4.29 3.75 -4.38
CA ASN A 18 -5.40 3.81 -5.32
C ASN A 18 -5.40 5.09 -6.16
N VAL A 19 -5.18 6.25 -5.54
CA VAL A 19 -5.07 7.54 -6.25
C VAL A 19 -3.87 7.53 -7.21
N THR A 20 -2.71 7.04 -6.76
CA THR A 20 -1.49 6.94 -7.58
C THR A 20 -1.73 6.10 -8.83
N LEU A 21 -2.29 4.90 -8.68
CA LEU A 21 -2.58 4.00 -9.79
C LEU A 21 -3.66 4.56 -10.73
N LEU A 22 -4.68 5.24 -10.19
CA LEU A 22 -5.70 5.90 -10.99
C LEU A 22 -5.11 7.05 -11.83
N MET A 23 -4.20 7.82 -11.24
CA MET A 23 -3.52 8.91 -11.95
C MET A 23 -2.58 8.36 -13.01
N LEU A 24 -1.75 7.36 -12.67
CA LEU A 24 -0.88 6.67 -13.62
C LEU A 24 -1.69 6.20 -14.83
N ARG A 25 -2.81 5.51 -14.62
CA ARG A 25 -3.68 5.04 -15.70
C ARG A 25 -4.17 6.16 -16.64
N LYS A 26 -4.35 7.39 -16.15
CA LYS A 26 -4.84 8.51 -16.98
C LYS A 26 -3.77 9.11 -17.88
N VAL A 27 -2.50 8.99 -17.51
CA VAL A 27 -1.38 9.66 -18.18
C VAL A 27 -0.32 8.69 -18.72
N ILE A 28 -0.52 7.38 -18.56
CA ILE A 28 0.48 6.35 -18.89
C ILE A 28 0.94 6.40 -20.35
N ASP A 29 0.06 6.77 -21.28
CA ASP A 29 0.38 6.85 -22.71
C ASP A 29 1.34 8.00 -23.05
N ASP A 30 1.44 9.02 -22.17
CA ASP A 30 2.30 10.20 -22.32
C ASP A 30 3.54 10.15 -21.40
N MET A 31 3.71 9.08 -20.62
CA MET A 31 4.81 8.92 -19.67
C MET A 31 5.94 8.08 -20.25
N ASP A 32 7.18 8.40 -19.85
CA ASP A 32 8.31 7.52 -20.14
C ASP A 32 8.34 6.30 -19.20
N THR A 33 9.10 5.28 -19.61
CA THR A 33 9.21 4.02 -18.83
C THR A 33 9.76 4.25 -17.42
N CYS A 34 10.66 5.21 -17.23
CA CYS A 34 11.27 5.49 -15.93
C CYS A 34 10.25 6.10 -14.96
N ASP A 35 9.40 7.01 -15.44
CA ASP A 35 8.32 7.60 -14.66
C ASP A 35 7.26 6.56 -14.30
N ILE A 36 6.92 5.66 -15.23
CA ILE A 36 6.01 4.54 -14.98
C ILE A 36 6.57 3.61 -13.91
N GLU A 37 7.83 3.19 -14.04
CA GLU A 37 8.51 2.35 -13.05
C GLU A 37 8.53 3.01 -11.67
N THR A 38 8.82 4.30 -11.60
CA THR A 38 8.82 5.07 -10.35
C THR A 38 7.44 5.09 -9.71
N ALA A 39 6.38 5.35 -10.48
CA ALA A 39 5.00 5.35 -9.99
C ALA A 39 4.57 3.96 -9.48
N VAL A 40 4.99 2.90 -10.17
CA VAL A 40 4.74 1.52 -9.75
C VAL A 40 5.47 1.19 -8.44
N VAL A 41 6.74 1.58 -8.31
CA VAL A 41 7.50 1.38 -7.06
C VAL A 41 6.82 2.08 -5.88
N ILE A 42 6.39 3.34 -6.06
CA ILE A 42 5.65 4.07 -5.03
C ILE A 42 4.36 3.33 -4.63
N ALA A 43 3.60 2.85 -5.60
CA ALA A 43 2.38 2.09 -5.33
C ALA A 43 2.67 0.77 -4.58
N CYS A 44 3.75 0.07 -4.94
CA CYS A 44 4.20 -1.14 -4.27
C CYS A 44 4.59 -0.89 -2.82
N ASP A 45 5.32 0.18 -2.52
CA ASP A 45 5.71 0.53 -1.15
C ASP A 45 4.50 0.85 -0.26
N LEU A 46 3.54 1.60 -0.81
CA LEU A 46 2.29 1.91 -0.13
C LEU A 46 1.50 0.64 0.19
N VAL A 47 1.25 -0.21 -0.82
CA VAL A 47 0.48 -1.46 -0.65
C VAL A 47 1.22 -2.46 0.24
N GLY A 48 2.54 -2.58 0.09
CA GLY A 48 3.37 -3.51 0.86
C GLY A 48 3.26 -3.27 2.36
N SER A 49 3.31 -2.00 2.78
CA SER A 49 3.16 -1.66 4.20
C SER A 49 1.75 -1.92 4.76
N VAL A 50 0.71 -1.80 3.92
CA VAL A 50 -0.66 -2.16 4.29
C VAL A 50 -0.82 -3.67 4.42
N ALA A 51 -0.25 -4.43 3.47
CA ALA A 51 -0.27 -5.88 3.49
C ALA A 51 0.44 -6.43 4.75
N ALA A 52 1.61 -5.89 5.08
CA ALA A 52 2.34 -6.24 6.31
C ALA A 52 1.47 -6.00 7.55
N TRP A 53 0.81 -4.84 7.64
CA TRP A 53 -0.08 -4.52 8.75
C TRP A 53 -1.25 -5.50 8.88
N LEU A 54 -1.90 -5.85 7.76
CA LEU A 54 -3.02 -6.81 7.75
C LEU A 54 -2.59 -8.21 8.19
N ILE A 55 -1.41 -8.67 7.76
CA ILE A 55 -0.84 -9.96 8.15
C ILE A 55 -0.59 -9.98 9.66
N GLU A 56 0.03 -8.93 10.20
CA GLU A 56 0.28 -8.80 11.64
C GLU A 56 -1.01 -8.75 12.45
N GLU A 57 -2.00 -7.98 12.00
CA GLU A 57 -3.31 -7.87 12.63
C GLU A 57 -4.03 -9.22 12.66
N GLN A 58 -4.03 -9.95 11.55
CA GLN A 58 -4.64 -11.29 11.48
C GLN A 58 -3.94 -12.25 12.45
N ALA A 59 -2.60 -12.26 12.49
CA ALA A 59 -1.84 -13.12 13.40
C ALA A 59 -2.08 -12.78 14.88
N GLN A 60 -2.30 -11.50 15.23
CA GLN A 60 -2.65 -11.09 16.58
C GLN A 60 -4.07 -11.55 16.96
N ARG A 61 -5.04 -11.42 16.06
CA ARG A 61 -6.42 -11.88 16.28
C ARG A 61 -6.48 -13.39 16.48
N GLU A 62 -5.76 -14.16 15.66
CA GLU A 62 -5.68 -15.61 15.80
C GLU A 62 -5.10 -16.02 17.16
N LYS A 63 -4.06 -15.34 17.65
CA LYS A 63 -3.50 -15.57 18.99
C LYS A 63 -4.45 -15.19 20.12
N ALA A 64 -5.31 -14.19 19.92
CA ALA A 64 -6.30 -13.79 20.93
C ALA A 64 -7.50 -14.73 21.00
N HIS A 65 -7.75 -15.50 19.93
CA HIS A 65 -8.86 -16.45 19.83
C HIS A 65 -8.43 -17.93 20.04
N ALA A 66 -7.15 -18.18 20.32
CA ALA A 66 -6.57 -19.50 20.63
C ALA A 66 -6.38 -19.68 22.14
#